data_AF-A0A0S2DFF1-F1
#
_entry.id   AF-A0A0S2DFF1-F1
#
_cell.length_a   1.000
_cell.length_b   1.000
_cell.length_c   1.000
_cell.angle_alpha   90.00
_cell.angle_beta   90.00
_cell.angle_gamma   90.00
#
_symmetry.space_group_name_H-M   'P 1'
#
loop_
_entity.id
_entity.type
_entity.pdbx_description
1 polymer ?
#
loop_
_entity_poly.entity_id
_entity_poly.type
_entity_poly.pdbx_seq_one_letter_code
_entity_poly.pdbx_strand_id
1 'polypeptide(L)'
;MDAAALRDALEDFLGAARFAKFKAAGFEPRMFYWQEREWDRFVEAHPQFAPAQPELAALLRFCLLHRQDLLPDRIEVVHATVYYVRDEAEPSATRFPHSGLGPYYTQGAPHPDPTHAVWYCPTCRELALAAQT
;
A
#
# COMPACT_ATOMS: atom_id res chain seq x y z
N MET A 1 12.40 1.29 15.85
CA MET A 1 13.11 0.30 14.99
C MET A 1 13.44 0.97 13.67
N ASP A 2 14.57 0.63 13.02
CA ASP A 2 14.83 1.12 11.66
C ASP A 2 13.99 0.34 10.65
N ALA A 3 13.16 1.05 9.89
CA ALA A 3 12.25 0.46 8.91
C ALA A 3 12.99 -0.15 7.72
N ALA A 4 14.09 0.48 7.27
CA ALA A 4 14.88 -0.02 6.16
C ALA A 4 15.51 -1.38 6.52
N ALA A 5 16.18 -1.44 7.67
CA ALA A 5 16.78 -2.68 8.18
C ALA A 5 15.76 -3.82 8.34
N LEU A 6 14.54 -3.53 8.84
CA LEU A 6 13.49 -4.55 8.92
C LEU A 6 13.04 -5.03 7.54
N ARG A 7 12.86 -4.12 6.58
CA ARG A 7 12.40 -4.46 5.22
C ARG A 7 13.44 -5.34 4.51
N ASP A 8 14.71 -4.98 4.61
CA ASP A 8 15.82 -5.74 4.03
C ASP A 8 15.91 -7.14 4.67
N ALA A 9 15.91 -7.22 6.01
CA ALA A 9 15.97 -8.51 6.71
C ALA A 9 14.77 -9.42 6.40
N LEU A 10 13.56 -8.86 6.31
CA LEU A 10 12.36 -9.61 5.99
C LEU A 10 12.36 -10.08 4.52
N GLU A 11 12.86 -9.25 3.61
CA GLU A 11 13.02 -9.62 2.20
C GLU A 11 14.05 -10.73 2.01
N ASP A 12 15.20 -10.64 2.68
CA ASP A 12 16.24 -11.67 2.67
C ASP A 12 15.71 -13.00 3.22
N PHE A 13 14.92 -12.96 4.30
CA PHE A 13 14.34 -14.15 4.92
C PHE A 13 13.28 -14.84 4.03
N LEU A 14 12.38 -14.06 3.41
CA LEU A 14 11.28 -14.61 2.62
C LEU A 14 11.66 -14.89 1.16
N GLY A 15 12.65 -14.18 0.64
CA GLY A 15 12.95 -14.01 -0.77
C GLY A 15 12.02 -13.01 -1.46
N ALA A 16 12.55 -12.29 -2.45
CA ALA A 16 11.89 -11.16 -3.13
C ALA A 16 10.45 -11.42 -3.58
N ALA A 17 10.17 -12.55 -4.24
CA ALA A 17 8.83 -12.86 -4.73
C ALA A 17 7.80 -13.04 -3.59
N ARG A 18 8.22 -13.70 -2.51
CA ARG A 18 7.35 -13.95 -1.35
C ARG A 18 7.20 -12.68 -0.52
N PHE A 19 8.25 -11.88 -0.39
CA PHE A 19 8.21 -10.57 0.21
C PHE A 19 7.25 -9.62 -0.51
N ALA A 20 7.30 -9.56 -1.85
CA ALA A 20 6.37 -8.77 -2.65
C ALA A 20 4.91 -9.19 -2.40
N LYS A 21 4.64 -10.50 -2.36
CA LYS A 21 3.32 -11.04 -2.00
C LYS A 21 2.93 -10.68 -0.56
N PHE A 22 3.86 -10.79 0.38
CA PHE A 22 3.67 -10.45 1.79
C PHE A 22 3.27 -8.99 1.97
N LYS A 23 3.96 -8.07 1.30
CA LYS A 23 3.62 -6.64 1.31
C LYS A 23 2.28 -6.37 0.62
N ALA A 24 2.04 -6.95 -0.56
CA ALA A 24 0.84 -6.68 -1.36
C ALA A 24 -0.46 -7.10 -0.66
N ALA A 25 -0.40 -8.12 0.19
CA ALA A 25 -1.54 -8.58 0.97
C ALA A 25 -2.01 -7.59 2.05
N GLY A 26 -1.18 -6.62 2.45
CA GLY A 26 -1.54 -5.62 3.46
C GLY A 26 -1.58 -6.18 4.89
N PHE A 27 -1.94 -5.31 5.84
CA PHE A 27 -1.88 -5.59 7.29
C PHE A 27 -3.13 -5.15 8.06
N GLU A 28 -4.08 -4.48 7.40
CA GLU A 28 -5.26 -3.91 8.04
C GLU A 28 -6.55 -4.56 7.53
N PRO A 29 -7.51 -4.90 8.42
CA PRO A 29 -7.41 -4.84 9.88
C PRO A 29 -6.61 -5.99 10.50
N ARG A 30 -6.25 -7.01 9.71
CA ARG A 30 -5.50 -8.19 10.16
C ARG A 30 -4.72 -8.80 9.00
N MET A 31 -3.57 -9.41 9.32
CA MET A 31 -2.82 -10.25 8.40
C MET A 31 -3.60 -11.54 8.05
N PHE A 32 -3.37 -12.08 6.84
CA PHE A 32 -3.82 -13.42 6.51
C PHE A 32 -3.07 -14.46 7.35
N TYR A 33 -3.70 -15.61 7.59
CA TYR A 33 -3.08 -16.72 8.35
C TYR A 33 -1.68 -17.10 7.83
N TRP A 34 -1.48 -17.11 6.51
CA TRP A 34 -0.16 -17.42 5.96
C TRP A 34 0.86 -16.30 6.20
N GLN A 35 0.44 -15.02 6.21
CA GLN A 35 1.33 -13.91 6.57
C GLN A 35 1.69 -13.99 8.05
N GLU A 36 0.71 -14.22 8.93
CA GLU A 36 0.95 -14.41 10.37
C GLU A 36 2.00 -15.51 10.59
N ARG A 37 1.85 -16.67 9.93
CA ARG A 37 2.81 -17.77 10.04
C ARG A 37 4.22 -17.42 9.54
N GLU A 38 4.35 -16.69 8.43
CA GLU A 38 5.67 -16.28 7.93
C GLU A 38 6.28 -15.20 8.83
N TRP A 39 5.45 -14.31 9.39
CA TRP A 39 5.87 -13.31 10.35
C TRP A 39 6.38 -13.93 11.66
N ASP A 40 5.66 -14.92 12.20
CA ASP A 40 6.06 -15.64 13.41
C ASP A 40 7.41 -16.35 13.20
N ARG A 41 7.60 -17.01 12.06
CA ARG A 41 8.88 -17.63 11.68
C ARG A 41 10.02 -16.62 11.56
N PHE A 42 9.73 -15.45 10.99
CA PHE A 42 10.71 -14.37 10.88
C PHE A 42 11.11 -13.84 12.25
N VAL A 43 10.13 -13.57 13.14
CA VAL A 43 10.39 -13.08 14.50
C VAL A 43 11.14 -14.10 15.34
N GLU A 44 10.84 -15.39 15.21
CA GLU A 44 11.59 -16.47 15.86
C GLU A 44 13.06 -16.49 15.43
N ALA A 45 13.34 -16.28 14.14
CA ALA A 45 14.70 -16.22 13.60
C ALA A 45 15.42 -14.88 13.85
N HIS A 46 14.66 -13.78 13.97
CA HIS A 46 15.17 -12.42 14.11
C HIS A 46 14.44 -11.63 15.21
N PRO A 47 14.59 -12.01 16.49
CA PRO A 47 13.82 -11.44 17.60
C PRO A 47 14.03 -9.94 17.80
N GLN A 48 15.14 -9.37 17.33
CA GLN A 48 15.40 -7.93 17.34
C GLN A 48 14.44 -7.12 16.45
N PHE A 49 13.77 -7.77 15.49
CA PHE A 49 12.82 -7.16 14.57
C PHE A 49 11.36 -7.49 14.93
N ALA A 50 11.05 -7.66 16.21
CA ALA A 50 9.70 -7.94 16.71
C ALA A 50 8.98 -6.66 17.22
N PRO A 51 8.45 -5.78 16.34
CA PRO A 51 7.64 -4.64 16.74
C PRO A 51 6.24 -5.09 17.21
N ALA A 52 5.50 -4.18 17.84
CA ALA A 52 4.07 -4.37 18.05
C ALA A 52 3.31 -4.33 16.71
N GLN A 53 2.16 -5.01 16.60
CA GLN A 53 1.42 -5.14 15.32
C GLN A 53 1.04 -3.80 14.66
N PRO A 54 0.59 -2.75 15.38
CA PRO A 54 0.32 -1.44 14.76
C PRO A 54 1.58 -0.77 14.19
N GLU A 55 2.73 -1.04 14.80
CA GLU A 55 4.02 -0.53 14.33
C GLU A 55 4.47 -1.26 13.07
N LEU A 56 4.21 -2.58 12.94
CA LEU A 56 4.49 -3.34 11.72
C LEU A 56 3.81 -2.76 10.47
N ALA A 57 2.52 -2.41 10.58
CA ALA A 57 1.78 -1.83 9.46
C ALA A 57 2.39 -0.51 9.00
N ALA A 58 2.88 0.32 9.93
CA ALA A 58 3.59 1.55 9.61
C ALA A 58 4.97 1.27 8.99
N LEU A 59 5.74 0.32 9.55
CA LEU A 59 7.07 -0.03 9.05
C LEU A 59 7.03 -0.63 7.64
N LEU A 60 5.94 -1.32 7.27
CA LEU A 60 5.74 -1.90 5.93
C LEU A 60 4.96 -1.00 4.97
N ARG A 61 4.70 0.26 5.35
CA ARG A 61 4.05 1.26 4.50
C ARG A 61 5.06 1.96 3.58
N PHE A 62 5.50 1.24 2.55
CA PHE A 62 6.49 1.75 1.60
C PHE A 62 6.21 1.29 0.16
N CYS A 63 6.89 1.92 -0.80
CA CYS A 63 6.90 1.54 -2.20
C CYS A 63 7.92 0.41 -2.43
N LEU A 64 7.46 -0.75 -2.91
CA LEU A 64 8.37 -1.87 -3.22
C LEU A 64 9.39 -1.51 -4.31
N LEU A 65 9.00 -0.68 -5.28
CA LEU A 65 9.85 -0.32 -6.42
C LEU A 65 10.94 0.69 -6.04
N HIS A 66 10.56 1.78 -5.38
CA HIS A 66 11.47 2.89 -5.04
C HIS A 66 12.07 2.79 -3.63
N ARG A 67 11.65 1.81 -2.83
CA ARG A 67 12.09 1.58 -1.44
C ARG A 67 11.90 2.79 -0.52
N GLN A 68 10.95 3.66 -0.83
CA GLN A 68 10.63 4.87 -0.07
C GLN A 68 9.31 4.74 0.68
N ASP A 69 9.20 5.43 1.82
CA ASP A 69 7.98 5.52 2.60
C ASP A 69 6.84 6.12 1.76
N LEU A 70 5.63 5.59 1.96
CA LEU A 70 4.46 6.21 1.36
C LEU A 70 4.02 7.38 2.23
N LEU A 71 3.73 8.50 1.58
CA LEU A 71 3.25 9.70 2.23
C LEU A 71 1.72 9.75 2.17
N PRO A 72 1.05 10.27 3.22
CA PRO A 72 -0.39 10.47 3.18
C PRO A 72 -0.72 11.62 2.24
N ASP A 73 -1.85 11.52 1.54
CA ASP A 73 -2.45 12.60 0.77
C ASP A 73 -3.97 12.47 0.76
N ARG A 74 -4.65 13.45 0.18
CA ARG A 74 -6.08 13.39 -0.11
C ARG A 74 -6.31 13.67 -1.58
N ILE A 75 -7.14 12.86 -2.21
CA ILE A 75 -7.56 13.08 -3.60
C ILE A 75 -9.06 13.29 -3.66
N GLU A 76 -9.53 13.99 -4.70
CA GLU A 76 -10.96 14.16 -4.94
C GLU A 76 -11.61 12.83 -5.35
N VAL A 77 -12.83 12.62 -4.88
CA VAL A 77 -13.65 11.47 -5.29
C VAL A 77 -14.16 11.69 -6.70
N VAL A 78 -13.77 10.82 -7.62
CA VAL A 78 -14.32 10.80 -8.98
C VAL A 78 -15.64 10.05 -8.96
N HIS A 79 -16.73 10.74 -9.30
CA HIS A 79 -18.07 10.18 -9.35
C HIS A 79 -18.36 9.58 -10.73
N ALA A 80 -18.11 8.28 -10.87
CA ALA A 80 -18.42 7.52 -12.08
C ALA A 80 -19.64 6.60 -11.87
N THR A 81 -20.36 6.28 -12.94
CA THR A 81 -21.28 5.12 -12.92
C THR A 81 -20.47 3.83 -13.15
N VAL A 82 -20.90 2.70 -12.58
CA VAL A 82 -20.15 1.42 -12.60
C VAL A 82 -19.69 1.00 -14.00
N TYR A 83 -20.44 1.40 -15.03
CA TYR A 83 -20.13 1.12 -16.44
C TYR A 83 -18.93 1.91 -17.01
N TYR A 84 -18.55 3.04 -16.41
CA TYR A 84 -17.45 3.92 -16.86
C TYR A 84 -16.25 3.93 -15.91
N VAL A 85 -16.28 3.12 -14.85
CA VAL A 85 -15.20 3.08 -13.84
C VAL A 85 -13.85 2.73 -14.47
N ARG A 86 -13.79 1.96 -15.57
CA ARG A 86 -12.51 1.65 -16.21
C ARG A 86 -11.87 2.87 -16.88
N ASP A 87 -12.65 3.64 -17.63
CA ASP A 87 -12.12 4.78 -18.40
C ASP A 87 -11.76 5.98 -17.49
N GLU A 88 -12.43 6.11 -16.34
CA GLU A 88 -12.19 7.21 -15.39
C GLU A 88 -11.28 6.85 -14.19
N ALA A 89 -11.05 5.56 -13.91
CA ALA A 89 -10.12 5.14 -12.84
C ALA A 89 -8.66 5.09 -13.31
N GLU A 90 -8.39 4.96 -14.61
CA GLU A 90 -7.02 4.93 -15.16
C GLU A 90 -6.18 6.17 -14.82
N PRO A 91 -6.71 7.42 -14.88
CA PRO A 91 -5.95 8.61 -14.49
C PRO A 91 -5.55 8.62 -13.01
N SER A 92 -6.40 8.08 -12.14
CA SER A 92 -6.14 7.96 -10.70
C SER A 92 -5.06 6.91 -10.41
N ALA A 93 -5.21 5.71 -10.97
CA ALA A 93 -4.25 4.63 -10.80
C ALA A 93 -2.86 4.99 -11.38
N THR A 94 -2.82 5.76 -12.47
CA THR A 94 -1.58 6.26 -13.07
C THR A 94 -0.88 7.26 -12.15
N ARG A 95 -1.62 8.22 -11.58
CA ARG A 95 -1.06 9.23 -10.67
C ARG A 95 -0.68 8.67 -9.29
N PHE A 96 -1.38 7.63 -8.84
CA PHE A 96 -1.24 7.07 -7.50
C PHE A 96 -1.20 5.52 -7.52
N PRO A 97 -0.17 4.91 -8.13
CA PRO A 97 -0.11 3.45 -8.38
C PRO A 97 -0.01 2.60 -7.11
N HIS A 98 0.16 3.21 -5.94
CA HIS A 98 0.28 2.53 -4.65
C HIS A 98 -0.79 2.93 -3.63
N SER A 99 -1.80 3.70 -4.05
CA SER A 99 -2.88 4.19 -3.18
C SER A 99 -3.86 3.11 -2.74
N GLY A 100 -3.90 1.95 -3.42
CA GLY A 100 -4.84 0.88 -3.11
C GLY A 100 -6.31 1.26 -3.33
N LEU A 101 -6.58 2.33 -4.06
CA LEU A 101 -7.93 2.81 -4.34
C LEU A 101 -8.72 1.78 -5.14
N GLY A 102 -9.69 1.16 -4.49
CA GLY A 102 -10.77 0.44 -5.15
C GLY A 102 -11.99 1.34 -5.39
N PRO A 103 -12.92 0.93 -6.26
CA PRO A 103 -14.19 1.62 -6.40
C PRO A 103 -14.98 1.58 -5.07
N TYR A 104 -15.56 2.72 -4.70
CA TYR A 104 -16.50 2.81 -3.58
C TYR A 104 -17.94 2.85 -4.11
N TYR A 105 -18.77 1.87 -3.72
CA TYR A 105 -20.15 1.76 -4.17
C TYR A 105 -21.08 2.53 -3.23
N THR A 106 -21.64 3.66 -3.69
CA THR A 106 -22.57 4.47 -2.89
C THR A 106 -24.03 4.03 -2.99
N GLN A 107 -24.36 3.07 -3.86
CA GLN A 107 -25.74 2.66 -4.17
C GLN A 107 -26.69 3.83 -4.50
N GLY A 108 -26.17 4.89 -5.12
CA GLY A 108 -26.95 6.09 -5.48
C GLY A 108 -27.06 7.14 -4.37
N ALA A 109 -26.50 6.89 -3.19
CA ALA A 109 -26.34 7.92 -2.17
C ALA A 109 -25.15 8.85 -2.51
N PRO A 110 -25.15 10.09 -2.00
CA PRO A 110 -23.96 10.96 -2.05
C PRO A 110 -22.80 10.32 -1.31
N HIS A 111 -21.58 10.50 -1.81
CA HIS A 111 -20.38 10.13 -1.05
C HIS A 111 -20.24 11.08 0.15
N PRO A 112 -19.98 10.59 1.37
CA PRO A 112 -20.00 11.41 2.59
C PRO A 112 -18.84 12.42 2.66
N ASP A 113 -17.76 12.20 1.92
CA ASP A 113 -16.57 13.07 1.87
C ASP A 113 -16.21 13.36 0.40
N PRO A 114 -16.02 14.62 -0.04
CA PRO A 114 -15.59 14.90 -1.41
C PRO A 114 -14.17 14.40 -1.72
N THR A 115 -13.44 13.91 -0.72
CA THR A 115 -12.06 13.44 -0.84
C THR A 115 -11.84 12.07 -0.18
N HIS A 116 -10.83 11.33 -0.65
CA HIS A 116 -10.40 10.05 -0.10
C HIS A 116 -8.94 10.14 0.37
N ALA A 117 -8.63 9.57 1.53
CA ALA A 117 -7.27 9.50 2.06
C ALA A 117 -6.48 8.42 1.32
N VAL A 118 -5.32 8.78 0.78
CA VAL A 118 -4.47 7.87 0.00
C VAL A 118 -3.05 7.85 0.53
N TRP A 119 -2.32 6.81 0.18
CA TRP A 119 -0.88 6.73 0.39
C TRP A 119 -0.18 6.70 -0.96
N TYR A 120 0.83 7.55 -1.15
CA TYR A 120 1.53 7.63 -2.44
C TYR A 120 3.05 7.60 -2.26
N CYS A 121 3.73 7.12 -3.28
CA CYS A 121 5.17 7.22 -3.39
C CYS A 121 5.51 8.51 -4.14
N PRO A 122 6.38 9.37 -3.60
CA PRO A 122 6.72 10.65 -4.23
C PRO A 122 7.35 10.45 -5.61
N THR A 123 8.29 9.51 -5.76
CA THR A 123 8.92 9.21 -7.05
C THR A 123 7.90 8.66 -8.07
N CYS A 124 6.99 7.77 -7.68
CA CYS A 124 5.93 7.31 -8.59
C CYS A 124 5.07 8.48 -9.10
N ARG A 125 4.74 9.44 -8.23
CA ARG A 125 3.92 10.59 -8.57
C ARG A 125 4.64 11.52 -9.55
N GLU A 126 5.92 11.80 -9.31
CA GLU A 126 6.74 12.60 -10.22
C GLU A 126 6.82 11.99 -11.62
N LEU A 127 7.08 10.68 -11.71
CA LEU A 127 7.13 9.94 -12.97
C LEU A 127 5.77 9.97 -13.69
N ALA A 128 4.67 9.81 -12.96
CA ALA A 128 3.33 9.87 -13.53
C ALA A 128 2.97 11.26 -14.07
N LEU A 129 3.41 12.33 -13.41
CA LEU A 129 3.21 13.71 -13.87
C LEU A 129 4.04 14.02 -15.11
N ALA A 130 5.29 13.55 -15.15
CA ALA A 130 6.18 13.71 -16.31
C ALA A 130 5.67 12.96 -17.56
N ALA A 131 4.94 11.85 -17.40
CA ALA A 131 4.37 11.10 -18.51
C ALA A 131 3.15 11.76 -19.16
N GLN A 132 2.62 12.84 -18.57
CA GLN A 132 1.45 13.58 -19.05
C GLN A 132 1.79 14.86 -19.83
N THR A 133 3.08 15.21 -19.92
CA THR A 133 3.63 16.36 -20.67
C THR A 133 4.25 15.91 -21.98
#